data_AF-A0A2N5ZAI9-F1
#
_entry.id   AF-A0A2N5ZAI9-F1
#
_cell.length_a   1.000
_cell.length_b   1.000
_cell.length_c   1.000
_cell.angle_alpha   90.00
_cell.angle_beta   90.00
_cell.angle_gamma   90.00
#
_symmetry.space_group_name_H-M   'P 1'
#
loop_
_entity.id
_entity.type
_entity.pdbx_description
1 polymer ?
#
loop_
_entity_poly.entity_id
_entity_poly.type
_entity_poly.pdbx_seq_one_letter_code
_entity_poly.pdbx_strand_id
1 'polypeptide(L)'
;MEDKKHHISSFNSLLMVLIGLFIMTGISVMITEIHFSTFSVGVALLLASIKGYLVLTYFMHLKYDEPIFRIMVFLILLLFAIVIGITFIDYLLR
;
A
#
# COMPACT_ATOMS: atom_id res chain seq x y z
N MET A 1 -8.84 3.85 42.93
CA MET A 1 -7.79 4.20 41.97
C MET A 1 -7.96 3.22 40.82
N GLU A 2 -8.75 3.59 39.82
CA GLU A 2 -9.04 2.72 38.67
C GLU A 2 -7.90 2.84 37.66
N ASP A 3 -7.16 1.74 37.51
CA ASP A 3 -6.14 1.55 36.49
C ASP A 3 -6.74 1.67 35.09
N LYS A 4 -6.63 2.89 34.54
CA LYS A 4 -6.97 3.24 33.17
C LYS A 4 -5.96 2.56 32.26
N LYS A 5 -6.22 1.30 31.90
CA LYS A 5 -5.49 0.55 30.86
C LYS A 5 -5.61 1.33 29.55
N HIS A 6 -4.60 2.16 29.28
CA HIS A 6 -4.42 2.88 28.04
C HIS A 6 -4.29 1.86 26.90
N HIS A 7 -5.42 1.53 26.28
CA HIS A 7 -5.51 0.80 25.01
C HIS A 7 -5.13 1.75 23.87
N ILE A 8 -3.93 2.33 23.95
CA ILE A 8 -3.29 2.95 22.79
C ILE A 8 -2.86 1.78 21.92
N SER A 9 -3.62 1.54 20.85
CA SER A 9 -3.17 0.68 19.76
C SER A 9 -1.71 1.00 19.46
N SER A 10 -0.88 -0.04 19.52
CA SER A 10 0.58 0.02 19.58
C SER A 10 1.18 1.07 18.63
N PHE A 11 1.47 2.27 19.12
CA PHE A 11 2.19 3.32 18.38
C PHE A 11 3.53 2.77 17.86
N ASN A 12 4.11 1.84 18.61
CA ASN A 12 5.31 1.08 18.24
C ASN A 12 5.13 0.26 16.96
N SER A 13 3.95 -0.32 16.72
CA SER A 13 3.67 -1.08 15.48
C SER A 13 3.59 -0.15 14.27
N LEU A 14 2.98 1.02 14.40
CA LEU A 14 2.95 2.02 13.33
C LEU A 14 4.36 2.55 13.02
N LEU A 15 5.15 2.81 14.07
CA LEU A 15 6.51 3.33 13.94
C LEU A 15 7.45 2.33 13.25
N MET A 16 7.31 1.04 13.53
CA MET A 16 8.10 -0.01 12.87
C MET A 16 7.76 -0.14 11.37
N VAL A 17 6.47 -0.02 11.03
CA VAL A 17 6.01 -0.03 9.62
C VAL A 17 6.43 1.24 8.89
N LEU A 18 6.42 2.40 9.57
CA LEU A 18 6.91 3.68 9.04
C LEU A 18 8.37 3.56 8.59
N ILE A 19 9.23 2.97 9.43
CA ILE A 19 10.64 2.73 9.11
C ILE A 19 10.76 1.79 7.90
N GLY A 20 9.95 0.72 7.85
CA GLY A 20 9.89 -0.16 6.69
C GLY A 20 9.52 0.57 5.39
N LEU A 21 8.53 1.46 5.43
CA LEU A 21 8.12 2.30 4.28
C LEU A 21 9.23 3.27 3.85
N PHE A 22 9.98 3.82 4.81
CA PHE A 22 11.08 4.73 4.53
C PHE A 22 12.23 4.02 3.82
N ILE A 23 12.63 2.84 4.31
CA ILE A 23 13.64 1.98 3.66
C ILE A 23 13.20 1.62 2.25
N MET A 24 11.95 1.17 2.09
CA MET A 24 11.41 0.78 0.79
C MET A 24 11.28 1.96 -0.18
N THR A 25 11.17 3.19 0.34
CA THR A 25 11.23 4.41 -0.45
C THR A 25 12.64 4.76 -0.87
N GLY A 26 13.62 4.63 0.02
CA GLY A 26 15.04 4.75 -0.34
C GLY A 26 15.44 3.78 -1.44
N ILE A 27 15.03 2.51 -1.32
CA ILE A 27 15.26 1.48 -2.36
C ILE A 27 14.63 1.88 -3.70
N SER A 28 13.39 2.37 -3.67
CA SER A 28 12.70 2.82 -4.89
C SER A 28 13.44 3.97 -5.58
N VAL A 29 13.90 4.97 -4.82
CA VAL A 29 14.64 6.12 -5.35
C VAL A 29 15.97 5.68 -5.97
N MET A 30 16.71 4.82 -5.27
CA MET A 30 17.98 4.26 -5.75
C MET A 30 17.81 3.47 -7.05
N ILE A 31 16.74 2.68 -7.17
CA ILE A 31 16.44 1.92 -8.40
C ILE A 31 16.08 2.86 -9.55
N THR A 32 15.40 3.99 -9.30
CA THR A 32 15.15 5.00 -10.34
C THR A 32 16.40 5.74 -10.77
N GLU A 33 17.37 5.97 -9.87
CA GLU A 33 18.63 6.62 -10.22
C GLU A 33 19.58 5.70 -11.01
N ILE A 34 19.55 4.40 -10.71
CA ILE A 34 20.28 3.40 -11.51
C ILE A 34 19.43 3.12 -12.76
N HIS A 35 19.74 3.80 -13.87
CA HIS A 35 19.03 3.73 -15.16
C HIS A 35 18.70 2.29 -15.68
N PHE A 36 17.67 1.65 -15.14
CA PHE A 36 17.08 0.41 -15.69
C PHE A 36 16.06 0.79 -16.78
N SER A 37 16.57 1.26 -17.92
CA SER A 37 15.85 1.82 -19.09
C SER A 37 14.36 1.45 -19.23
N THR A 38 14.01 0.17 -19.41
CA THR A 38 12.60 -0.26 -19.61
C THR A 38 11.97 -0.92 -18.38
N PHE A 39 12.76 -1.61 -17.55
CA PHE A 39 12.24 -2.33 -16.38
C PHE A 39 11.98 -1.44 -15.16
N SER A 40 12.54 -0.22 -15.13
CA SER A 40 12.41 0.71 -14.00
C SER A 40 10.94 1.02 -13.68
N VAL A 41 10.10 1.21 -14.69
CA VAL A 41 8.66 1.50 -14.48
C VAL A 41 7.93 0.32 -13.83
N GLY A 42 8.19 -0.91 -14.30
CA GLY A 42 7.59 -2.12 -13.73
C GLY A 42 8.00 -2.33 -12.27
N VAL A 43 9.27 -2.12 -11.95
CA VAL A 43 9.79 -2.23 -10.58
C VAL A 43 9.23 -1.13 -9.68
N ALA A 44 9.13 0.10 -10.18
CA ALA A 44 8.53 1.22 -9.45
C ALA A 44 7.06 0.97 -9.12
N LEU A 45 6.27 0.44 -10.06
CA LEU A 45 4.87 0.06 -9.84
C LEU A 45 4.75 -1.06 -8.81
N LEU A 46 5.60 -2.09 -8.88
CA LEU A 46 5.58 -3.21 -7.94
C LEU A 46 5.91 -2.75 -6.50
N LEU A 47 6.94 -1.90 -6.35
CA LEU A 47 7.26 -1.25 -5.08
C LEU A 47 6.12 -0.36 -4.58
N ALA A 48 5.46 0.39 -5.46
CA ALA A 48 4.30 1.20 -5.09
C ALA A 48 3.15 0.33 -4.56
N SER A 49 2.83 -0.78 -5.22
CA SER A 49 1.78 -1.71 -4.78
C SER A 49 2.07 -2.31 -3.40
N ILE A 50 3.30 -2.75 -3.14
CA ILE A 50 3.68 -3.31 -1.83
C ILE A 50 3.59 -2.24 -0.73
N LYS A 51 4.02 -0.99 -0.99
CA LYS A 51 3.87 0.12 -0.02
C LYS A 51 2.40 0.37 0.29
N GLY A 52 1.56 0.43 -0.75
CA GLY A 52 0.11 0.61 -0.61
C GLY A 52 -0.51 -0.49 0.26
N TYR A 53 -0.13 -1.75 0.05
CA TYR A 53 -0.59 -2.87 0.87
C TYR A 53 -0.18 -2.74 2.35
N LEU A 54 1.07 -2.34 2.62
CA LEU A 54 1.56 -2.10 3.97
C LEU A 54 0.74 -1.00 4.68
N VAL A 55 0.49 0.10 3.99
CA VAL A 55 -0.32 1.23 4.50
C VAL A 55 -1.75 0.78 4.80
N LEU A 56 -2.39 0.07 3.87
CA LEU A 56 -3.75 -0.47 4.06
C LEU A 56 -3.85 -1.39 5.28
N THR A 57 -2.86 -2.26 5.46
CA THR A 57 -2.92 -3.29 6.50
C THR A 57 -2.63 -2.73 7.89
N TYR A 58 -1.65 -1.82 8.00
CA TYR A 58 -1.13 -1.36 9.29
C TYR A 58 -1.52 0.07 9.66
N PHE A 59 -1.48 1.02 8.72
CA PHE A 59 -1.81 2.42 9.01
C PHE A 59 -3.31 2.69 9.00
N MET A 60 -4.05 2.08 8.06
CA MET A 60 -5.52 2.17 8.02
C MET A 60 -6.21 1.24 9.01
N HIS A 61 -5.46 0.56 9.89
CA HIS A 61 -6.03 -0.33 10.92
C HIS A 61 -6.94 -1.45 10.40
N LEU A 62 -6.93 -1.74 9.09
CA LEU A 62 -7.80 -2.72 8.43
C LEU A 62 -7.61 -4.16 8.92
N LYS A 63 -6.55 -4.44 9.68
CA LYS A 63 -6.32 -5.70 10.37
C LYS A 63 -7.00 -5.78 11.75
N TYR A 64 -7.24 -4.64 12.39
CA TYR A 64 -7.80 -4.52 13.73
C TYR A 64 -9.27 -4.07 13.75
N ASP A 65 -9.75 -3.53 12.63
CA ASP A 65 -11.14 -3.12 12.42
C ASP A 65 -12.04 -4.26 11.93
N GLU A 66 -13.35 -4.01 11.99
CA GLU A 66 -14.41 -4.94 11.55
C GLU A 66 -14.15 -5.47 10.12
N PRO A 67 -14.40 -6.78 9.87
CA PRO A 67 -14.09 -7.44 8.59
C PRO A 67 -14.82 -6.83 7.39
N ILE A 68 -15.90 -6.08 7.64
CA ILE A 68 -16.63 -5.28 6.64
C ILE A 68 -15.71 -4.28 5.92
N PHE A 69 -14.81 -3.59 6.65
CA PHE A 69 -13.93 -2.60 6.02
C PHE A 69 -12.95 -3.26 5.06
N ARG A 70 -12.43 -4.45 5.42
CA ARG A 70 -11.54 -5.22 4.55
C ARG A 70 -12.22 -5.62 3.24
N ILE A 71 -13.47 -6.06 3.30
CA ILE A 71 -14.26 -6.45 2.11
C ILE A 71 -14.54 -5.21 1.25
N MET A 72 -14.91 -4.09 1.85
CA MET A 72 -15.20 -2.84 1.14
C MET A 72 -13.96 -2.33 0.38
N VAL A 73 -12.80 -2.31 1.03
CA VAL A 73 -11.53 -1.91 0.40
C VAL A 73 -11.17 -2.85 -0.75
N PHE A 74 -11.36 -4.16 -0.58
CA PHE A 74 -11.13 -5.13 -1.64
C PHE A 74 -12.05 -4.88 -2.84
N LEU A 75 -13.34 -4.61 -2.62
CA LEU A 75 -14.30 -4.29 -3.68
C LEU A 75 -13.91 -3.01 -4.42
N ILE A 76 -13.47 -1.97 -3.71
CA ILE A 76 -13.01 -0.71 -4.33
C ILE A 76 -11.74 -0.94 -5.16
N LEU A 77 -10.77 -1.70 -4.64
CA LEU A 77 -9.56 -2.04 -5.40
C LEU A 77 -9.86 -2.91 -6.63
N LEU A 78 -10.81 -3.84 -6.52
CA LEU A 78 -11.26 -4.65 -7.65
C LEU A 78 -11.90 -3.78 -8.72
N LEU A 79 -12.82 -2.89 -8.33
CA LEU A 79 -13.45 -1.94 -9.25
C LEU A 79 -12.40 -1.05 -9.92
N PHE A 80 -11.45 -0.51 -9.16
CA PHE A 80 -10.36 0.30 -9.68
C PHE A 80 -9.53 -0.47 -10.71
N ALA A 81 -9.16 -1.73 -10.43
CA ALA A 81 -8.42 -2.57 -11.36
C ALA A 81 -9.21 -2.86 -12.65
N ILE A 82 -10.53 -3.09 -12.54
CA ILE A 82 -11.42 -3.28 -13.70
C ILE A 82 -11.46 -2.01 -14.56
N VAL A 83 -11.65 -0.84 -13.95
CA VAL A 83 -11.69 0.44 -14.67
C VAL A 83 -10.37 0.68 -15.40
N ILE A 84 -9.24 0.54 -14.72
CA ILE A 84 -7.91 0.64 -15.33
C ILE A 84 -7.78 -0.35 -16.50
N GLY A 85 -8.15 -1.62 -16.31
CA GLY A 85 -8.07 -2.65 -17.35
C GLY A 85 -8.89 -2.31 -18.58
N ILE A 86 -10.13 -1.87 -18.40
CA ILE A 86 -11.01 -1.44 -19.49
C ILE A 86 -10.40 -0.23 -20.21
N THR A 87 -9.90 0.77 -19.48
CA THR A 87 -9.25 1.96 -20.08
C THR A 87 -8.02 1.57 -20.92
N PHE A 88 -7.19 0.64 -20.46
CA PHE A 88 -6.04 0.17 -21.25
C PHE A 88 -6.46 -0.60 -22.50
N ILE A 89 -7.51 -1.43 -22.41
CA ILE A 89 -8.07 -2.15 -23.56
C ILE A 89 -8.65 -1.16 -24.58
N ASP A 90 -9.38 -0.15 -24.12
CA ASP A 90 -9.94 0.92 -24.97
C ASP A 90 -8.84 1.71 -25.69
N TYR A 91 -7.75 2.04 -24.99
CA TYR A 91 -6.61 2.73 -25.60
C TYR A 91 -5.83 1.86 -26.59
N LEU A 92 -5.72 0.55 -26.35
CA LEU A 92 -4.99 -0.38 -27.23
C LEU A 92 -5.79 -0.76 -28.49
N LEU A 93 -7.12 -0.81 -28.38
CA LEU A 93 -8.03 -1.14 -29.49
C LEU A 93 -8.42 0.09 -30.35
N ARG A 94 -7.91 1.27 -30.01
CA ARG A 94 -8.13 2.53 -30.74
C ARG A 94 -6.91 2.92 -31.58
#